data_AF-A0A7Y3G2I9-F1
#
_entry.id   AF-A0A7Y3G2I9-F1
#
_cell.length_a   1.000
_cell.length_b   1.000
_cell.length_c   1.000
_cell.angle_alpha   90.00
_cell.angle_beta   90.00
_cell.angle_gamma   90.00
#
_symmetry.space_group_name_H-M   'P 1'
#
loop_
_entity.id
_entity.type
_entity.pdbx_description
1 polymer ?
#
loop_
_entity_poly.entity_id
_entity_poly.type
_entity_poly.pdbx_seq_one_letter_code
_entity_poly.pdbx_strand_id
1 'polypeptide(L)'
;HIRTLLLTFFFRHMRPLIEAGFVYVAEPPLYRVREGKKYSYLKNEAQLQKWQKSKEGKQGKNKPTRFKGLGEMNHPELGETTMDPETRSLVQVEISEAAEADKIVSWLMGDNVDLRRTYIQKNAKDVRFLDI
;
A
#
# COMPACT_ATOMS: atom_id res chain seq x y z
N HIS A 1 5.35 -7.13 -3.73
CA HIS A 1 6.36 -8.20 -3.63
C HIS A 1 7.31 -7.99 -2.45
N ILE A 2 8.17 -6.96 -2.43
CA ILE A 2 9.12 -6.74 -1.31
C ILE A 2 8.40 -6.71 0.06
N ARG A 3 7.23 -6.07 0.14
CA ARG A 3 6.38 -6.06 1.34
C ARG A 3 6.09 -7.48 1.87
N THR A 4 5.68 -8.41 1.02
CA THR A 4 5.33 -9.77 1.46
C THR A 4 6.56 -10.57 1.91
N LEU A 5 7.72 -10.33 1.29
CA LEU A 5 9.00 -10.92 1.74
C LEU A 5 9.38 -10.42 3.13
N LEU A 6 9.34 -9.11 3.37
CA LEU A 6 9.67 -8.53 4.67
C LEU A 6 8.68 -8.97 5.75
N LEU A 7 7.38 -8.99 5.45
CA LEU A 7 6.37 -9.48 6.39
C LEU A 7 6.58 -10.97 6.72
N THR A 8 6.98 -11.78 5.74
CA THR A 8 7.34 -13.19 5.98
C THR A 8 8.55 -13.30 6.89
N PHE A 9 9.59 -12.49 6.65
CA PHE A 9 10.77 -12.43 7.51
C PHE A 9 10.41 -12.06 8.95
N PHE A 10 9.63 -10.99 9.16
CA PHE A 10 9.16 -10.60 10.49
C PHE A 10 8.31 -11.69 11.13
N PHE A 11 7.40 -12.32 10.38
CA PHE A 11 6.52 -13.37 10.91
C PHE A 11 7.27 -14.65 11.32
N ARG A 12 8.32 -15.01 10.58
CA ARG A 12 9.11 -16.24 10.82
C ARG A 12 10.19 -16.05 11.88
N HIS A 13 10.85 -14.90 11.92
CA HIS A 13 12.05 -14.69 12.74
C HIS A 13 11.88 -13.67 13.86
N MET A 14 10.91 -12.76 13.76
CA MET A 14 10.73 -11.65 14.69
C MET A 14 9.25 -11.45 15.06
N ARG A 15 8.51 -12.56 15.21
CA ARG A 15 7.07 -12.53 15.52
C ARG A 15 6.71 -11.63 16.71
N PRO A 16 7.48 -11.59 17.81
CA PRO A 16 7.18 -10.71 18.93
C PRO A 16 7.07 -9.22 18.56
N LEU A 17 7.77 -8.75 17.51
CA LEU A 17 7.64 -7.37 17.04
C LEU A 17 6.28 -7.08 16.40
N ILE A 18 5.70 -8.07 15.73
CA ILE A 18 4.37 -7.94 15.14
C ILE A 18 3.32 -7.99 16.26
N GLU A 19 3.43 -8.94 17.18
CA GLU A 19 2.49 -9.12 18.30
C GLU A 19 2.49 -7.92 19.26
N ALA A 20 3.66 -7.30 19.48
CA ALA A 20 3.76 -6.07 20.26
C ALA A 20 3.38 -4.80 19.47
N GLY A 21 2.96 -4.94 18.21
CA GLY A 21 2.43 -3.84 17.41
C GLY A 21 3.48 -2.87 16.86
N PHE A 22 4.75 -3.26 16.76
CA PHE A 22 5.83 -2.37 16.28
C PHE A 22 5.99 -2.35 14.75
N VAL A 23 5.33 -3.25 14.02
CA VAL A 23 5.47 -3.37 12.56
C VAL A 23 4.39 -2.57 11.85
N TYR A 24 4.81 -1.62 11.02
CA TYR A 24 3.93 -0.75 10.24
C TYR A 24 4.30 -0.77 8.75
N VAL A 25 3.31 -0.58 7.91
CA VAL A 25 3.47 -0.36 6.47
C VAL A 25 3.07 1.09 6.17
N ALA A 26 4.01 1.87 5.65
CA ALA A 26 3.70 3.21 5.17
C ALA A 26 2.97 3.16 3.82
N GLU A 27 1.92 3.95 3.69
CA GLU A 27 1.14 4.08 2.47
C GLU A 27 1.42 5.42 1.79
N PRO A 28 2.39 5.46 0.85
CA PRO A 28 2.67 6.66 0.09
C PRO A 28 1.50 7.01 -0.86
N PRO A 29 1.38 8.29 -1.27
CA PRO A 29 0.36 8.70 -2.21
C PRO A 29 0.57 8.09 -3.59
N LEU A 30 -0.52 7.82 -4.31
CA LEU A 30 -0.49 7.29 -5.68
C LEU A 30 -0.36 8.39 -6.73
N TYR A 31 -0.85 9.59 -6.44
CA TYR A 31 -0.89 10.70 -7.39
C TYR A 31 -0.38 12.00 -6.78
N ARG A 32 0.28 12.80 -7.62
CA ARG A 32 0.57 14.22 -7.39
C ARG A 32 -0.19 15.06 -8.39
N VAL A 33 -0.95 16.02 -7.90
CA VAL A 33 -1.62 17.04 -8.71
C VAL A 33 -0.99 18.39 -8.43
N ARG A 34 -0.88 19.21 -9.48
CA ARG A 34 -0.43 20.59 -9.36
C ARG A 34 -1.67 21.49 -9.34
N GLU A 35 -1.73 22.43 -8.42
CA GLU A 35 -2.75 23.47 -8.35
C GLU A 35 -2.07 24.84 -8.34
N GLY A 36 -1.93 25.44 -9.54
CA GLY A 36 -1.14 26.65 -9.72
C GLY A 36 0.33 26.43 -9.34
N LYS A 37 0.74 26.97 -8.18
CA LYS A 37 2.10 26.81 -7.62
C LYS A 37 2.21 25.76 -6.51
N LYS A 38 1.10 25.20 -6.03
CA LYS A 38 1.09 24.20 -4.95
C LYS A 38 0.98 22.79 -5.51
N TYR A 39 1.58 21.83 -4.82
CA TYR A 39 1.38 20.40 -5.06
C TYR A 39 0.45 19.83 -4.00
N SER A 40 -0.47 18.97 -4.43
CA SER A 40 -1.33 18.18 -3.54
C SER A 40 -1.17 16.71 -3.88
N TYR A 41 -1.27 15.86 -2.86
CA TYR A 41 -1.04 14.42 -2.99
C TYR A 41 -2.33 13.65 -2.75
N LEU A 42 -2.63 12.67 -3.60
CA LEU A 42 -3.85 11.87 -3.53
C LEU A 42 -3.45 10.40 -3.34
N LYS A 43 -4.05 9.75 -2.34
CA LYS A 43 -3.75 8.39 -1.89
C LYS A 43 -4.32 7.31 -2.82
N ASN A 44 -5.46 7.55 -3.46
CA ASN A 44 -6.15 6.54 -4.25
C ASN A 44 -6.94 7.12 -5.42
N GLU A 45 -7.48 6.22 -6.25
CA GLU A 45 -8.29 6.56 -7.41
C GLU A 45 -9.58 7.32 -7.03
N ALA A 46 -10.20 6.97 -5.91
CA ALA A 46 -11.42 7.64 -5.44
C ALA A 46 -11.16 9.13 -5.12
N GLN A 47 -10.03 9.44 -4.49
CA GLN A 47 -9.60 10.82 -4.26
C GLN A 47 -9.28 11.54 -5.57
N LEU A 48 -8.69 10.85 -6.55
CA LEU A 48 -8.46 11.41 -7.88
C LEU A 48 -9.77 11.77 -8.58
N GLN A 49 -10.76 10.89 -8.57
CA GLN A 49 -12.08 11.16 -9.18
C GLN A 49 -12.80 12.31 -8.47
N LYS A 50 -12.77 12.36 -7.14
CA LYS A 50 -13.32 13.48 -6.36
C LYS A 50 -12.63 14.80 -6.73
N TRP A 51 -11.30 14.77 -6.84
CA TRP A 51 -10.51 15.92 -7.27
C TRP A 51 -10.89 16.37 -8.68
N GLN A 52 -10.99 15.44 -9.64
CA GLN A 52 -11.38 15.75 -11.03
C GLN A 52 -12.77 16.40 -11.10
N LYS A 53 -13.78 15.83 -10.43
CA LYS A 53 -15.13 16.40 -10.34
C LYS A 53 -15.14 17.80 -9.75
N SER A 54 -14.34 18.05 -8.71
CA SER A 54 -14.23 19.39 -8.09
C SER A 54 -13.63 20.47 -9.02
N LYS A 55 -12.98 20.04 -10.12
CA LYS A 55 -12.33 20.92 -11.09
C LYS A 55 -13.07 21.00 -12.43
N GLU A 56 -14.17 20.24 -12.61
CA GLU A 56 -15.05 20.37 -13.77
C GLU A 56 -15.56 21.82 -13.86
N GLY A 57 -15.04 22.58 -14.84
CA GLY A 57 -15.35 24.01 -15.05
C GLY A 57 -14.17 24.97 -14.88
N LYS A 58 -13.06 24.57 -14.24
CA LYS A 58 -11.83 25.38 -14.16
C LYS A 58 -10.85 24.91 -15.24
N GLN A 59 -10.72 25.68 -16.33
CA GLN A 59 -9.91 25.40 -17.53
C GLN A 59 -8.37 25.39 -17.30
N GLY A 60 -7.88 24.68 -16.27
CA GLY A 60 -6.47 24.35 -16.12
C GLY A 60 -6.26 22.88 -16.49
N LYS A 61 -5.56 22.60 -17.61
CA LYS A 61 -5.12 21.26 -18.02
C LYS A 61 -4.05 20.67 -17.07
N ASN A 62 -4.30 20.64 -15.77
CA ASN A 62 -3.35 20.03 -14.83
C ASN A 62 -3.57 18.52 -14.83
N LYS A 63 -2.73 17.82 -15.58
CA LYS A 63 -2.73 16.36 -15.63
C LYS A 63 -2.15 15.81 -14.31
N PRO A 64 -2.87 14.91 -13.61
CA PRO A 64 -2.31 14.21 -12.45
C PRO A 64 -1.08 13.40 -12.88
N THR A 65 -0.02 13.47 -12.08
CA THR A 65 1.15 12.60 -12.22
C THR A 65 0.97 11.41 -11.28
N ARG A 66 1.08 10.18 -11.80
CA ARG A 66 1.01 8.97 -10.99
C ARG A 66 2.41 8.55 -10.57
N PHE A 67 2.62 8.33 -9.28
CA PHE A 67 3.84 7.73 -8.77
C PHE A 67 3.83 6.22 -9.03
N LYS A 68 4.90 5.69 -9.59
CA LYS A 68 5.11 4.25 -9.75
C LYS A 68 5.93 3.65 -8.61
N GLY A 69 6.73 4.49 -7.94
CA GLY A 69 7.54 4.10 -6.80
C GLY A 69 8.09 5.32 -6.08
N LEU A 70 8.63 5.08 -4.88
CA LEU A 70 9.16 6.13 -4.01
C LEU A 70 10.33 6.91 -4.62
N GLY A 71 11.10 6.29 -5.52
CA GLY A 71 12.22 6.95 -6.20
C GLY A 71 11.82 8.05 -7.18
N GLU A 72 10.53 8.19 -7.51
CA GLU A 72 10.01 9.30 -8.30
C GLU A 72 9.66 10.54 -7.44
N MET A 73 9.80 10.44 -6.11
CA MET A 73 9.51 11.51 -5.16
C MET A 73 10.81 12.19 -4.72
N ASN A 74 10.77 13.51 -4.60
CA ASN A 74 11.87 14.27 -4.01
C ASN A 74 11.84 14.19 -2.48
N HIS A 75 12.97 14.49 -1.83
CA HIS A 75 13.11 14.48 -0.37
C HIS A 75 12.00 15.24 0.38
N PRO A 76 11.62 16.48 0.00
CA PRO A 76 10.53 17.20 0.68
C PRO A 76 9.17 16.51 0.51
N GLU A 77 8.90 15.94 -0.67
CA GLU A 77 7.64 15.26 -0.95
C GLU A 77 7.51 14.01 -0.07
N LEU A 78 8.56 13.21 0.01
CA LEU A 78 8.58 12.00 0.83
C LEU A 78 8.48 12.33 2.33
N GLY A 79 9.12 13.43 2.74
CA GLY A 79 8.99 14.01 4.08
C GLY A 79 7.54 14.33 4.43
N GLU A 80 6.90 15.19 3.63
CA GLU A 80 5.54 15.66 3.85
C GLU A 80 4.47 14.58 3.69
N THR A 81 4.70 13.54 2.89
CA THR A 81 3.62 12.56 2.59
C THR A 81 3.71 11.28 3.40
N THR A 82 4.92 10.81 3.68
CA THR A 82 5.14 9.43 4.13
C THR A 82 5.90 9.36 5.45
N MET A 83 6.69 10.39 5.81
CA MET A 83 7.49 10.38 7.03
C MET A 83 6.92 11.26 8.14
N ASP A 84 6.33 12.41 7.80
CA ASP A 84 5.78 13.38 8.76
C ASP A 84 4.64 12.73 9.59
N PRO A 85 4.77 12.68 10.92
CA PRO A 85 3.76 12.10 11.82
C PRO A 85 2.35 12.65 11.65
N GLU A 86 2.20 13.92 11.28
CA GLU A 86 0.91 14.60 11.19
C GLU A 86 0.14 14.24 9.91
N THR A 87 0.86 13.89 8.84
CA THR A 87 0.28 13.70 7.51
C THR A 87 0.40 12.27 6.99
N ARG A 88 1.34 11.49 7.53
CA ARG A 88 1.61 10.12 7.07
C ARG A 88 0.43 9.18 7.31
N SER A 89 0.35 8.18 6.44
CA SER A 89 -0.62 7.08 6.54
C SER A 89 0.16 5.81 6.84
N LEU A 90 -0.06 5.23 8.02
CA LEU A 90 0.55 3.97 8.44
C LEU A 90 -0.54 2.93 8.68
N VAL A 91 -0.31 1.72 8.18
CA VAL A 91 -1.11 0.54 8.49
C VAL A 91 -0.33 -0.32 9.45
N GLN A 92 -0.87 -0.53 10.65
CA GLN A 92 -0.28 -1.44 11.62
C GLN A 92 -0.53 -2.88 11.20
N VAL A 93 0.48 -3.73 11.37
CA VAL A 93 0.39 -5.15 11.03
C VAL A 93 0.05 -5.93 12.29
N GLU A 94 -1.01 -6.73 12.23
CA GLU A 94 -1.48 -7.56 13.33
C GLU A 94 -1.63 -9.03 12.87
N ILE A 95 -1.58 -9.96 13.84
CA ILE A 95 -1.82 -11.39 13.61
C ILE A 95 -3.07 -11.78 14.39
N SER A 96 -4.22 -11.84 13.70
CA SER A 96 -5.48 -12.25 14.33
C SER A 96 -5.52 -13.75 14.60
N GLU A 97 -5.21 -14.58 13.61
CA GLU A 97 -5.15 -16.04 13.74
C GLU A 97 -3.79 -16.59 13.29
N ALA A 98 -2.97 -16.99 14.26
CA ALA A 98 -1.60 -17.45 13.99
C ALA A 98 -1.54 -18.73 13.13
N ALA A 99 -2.51 -19.64 13.30
CA ALA A 99 -2.55 -20.90 12.55
C ALA A 99 -2.90 -20.67 11.07
N GLU A 100 -3.86 -19.80 10.79
CA GLU A 100 -4.22 -19.45 9.41
C GLU A 100 -3.09 -18.65 8.74
N ALA A 101 -2.51 -17.68 9.45
CA ALA A 101 -1.38 -16.90 8.95
C ALA A 101 -0.19 -17.79 8.57
N ASP A 102 0.17 -18.79 9.39
CA ASP A 102 1.27 -19.70 9.08
C ASP A 102 0.99 -20.54 7.82
N LYS A 103 -0.25 -21.02 7.67
CA LYS A 103 -0.71 -21.77 6.50
C LYS A 103 -0.61 -20.93 5.23
N ILE A 104 -1.10 -19.69 5.25
CA ILE A 104 -1.01 -18.77 4.11
C ILE A 104 0.43 -18.45 3.76
N VAL A 105 1.27 -18.13 4.75
CA VAL A 105 2.69 -17.85 4.53
C VAL A 105 3.40 -19.08 3.95
N SER A 106 3.11 -20.28 4.44
CA SER A 106 3.66 -21.53 3.91
C SER A 106 3.26 -21.77 2.45
N TRP A 107 1.99 -21.57 2.10
CA TRP A 107 1.52 -21.72 0.72
C TRP A 107 2.11 -20.71 -0.26
N LEU A 108 2.24 -19.45 0.16
CA LEU A 108 2.70 -18.36 -0.72
C LEU A 108 4.22 -18.31 -0.84
N MET A 109 4.94 -18.67 0.22
CA MET A 109 6.38 -18.44 0.35
C MET A 109 7.20 -19.73 0.50
N GLY A 110 6.57 -20.90 0.65
CA GLY A 110 7.25 -22.20 0.73
C GLY A 110 7.56 -22.82 -0.63
N ASP A 111 8.26 -23.94 -0.64
CA ASP A 111 8.84 -24.53 -1.87
C ASP A 111 7.83 -25.23 -2.78
N ASN A 112 6.62 -25.51 -2.30
CA ASN A 112 5.61 -26.21 -3.08
C ASN A 112 4.95 -25.27 -4.11
N VAL A 113 5.41 -25.38 -5.36
CA VAL A 113 4.94 -24.56 -6.49
C VAL A 113 3.48 -24.83 -6.83
N ASP A 114 3.02 -26.09 -6.74
CA ASP A 114 1.66 -26.48 -7.12
C ASP A 114 0.60 -25.92 -6.17
N LEU A 115 0.86 -25.98 -4.86
CA LEU A 115 0.00 -25.37 -3.85
C LEU A 115 -0.12 -23.87 -4.06
N ARG A 116 1.02 -23.19 -4.29
CA ARG A 116 1.06 -21.76 -4.57
C ARG A 116 0.25 -21.40 -5.81
N ARG A 117 0.45 -22.15 -6.91
CA ARG A 117 -0.26 -21.94 -8.18
C ARG A 117 -1.77 -22.09 -7.99
N THR A 118 -2.19 -23.16 -7.34
CA THR A 118 -3.60 -23.47 -7.10
C THR A 118 -4.26 -22.39 -6.24
N TYR A 119 -3.58 -21.97 -5.18
CA TYR A 119 -4.06 -20.91 -4.30
C TYR A 119 -4.21 -19.57 -5.04
N ILE A 120 -3.21 -19.18 -5.84
CA ILE A 120 -3.29 -17.94 -6.64
C ILE A 120 -4.44 -18.03 -7.65
N GLN A 121 -4.58 -19.13 -8.38
CA GLN A 121 -5.64 -19.27 -9.39
C GLN A 121 -7.04 -19.23 -8.77
N LYS A 122 -7.22 -19.82 -7.59
CA LYS A 122 -8.49 -19.83 -6.88
C LYS A 122 -8.88 -18.42 -6.40
N ASN A 123 -7.95 -17.68 -5.80
CA ASN A 123 -8.27 -16.43 -5.10
C ASN A 123 -8.01 -15.16 -5.94
N ALA A 124 -7.23 -15.21 -7.03
CA ALA A 124 -6.84 -14.02 -7.79
C ALA A 124 -8.01 -13.24 -8.39
N LYS A 125 -9.13 -13.91 -8.70
CA LYS A 125 -10.33 -13.26 -9.26
C LYS A 125 -11.10 -12.46 -8.21
N ASP A 126 -10.99 -12.87 -6.94
CA ASP A 126 -11.83 -12.39 -5.85
C ASP A 126 -11.16 -11.30 -5.00
N VAL A 127 -9.90 -10.95 -5.29
CA VAL A 127 -9.13 -9.92 -4.57
C VAL A 127 -9.87 -8.58 -4.49
N ARG A 128 -10.71 -8.26 -5.47
CA ARG A 128 -11.50 -7.02 -5.50
C ARG A 128 -12.60 -6.96 -4.43
N PHE A 129 -12.98 -8.09 -3.84
CA PHE A 129 -14.08 -8.21 -2.89
C PHE A 129 -13.60 -8.35 -1.43
N LEU A 130 -12.29 -8.31 -1.18
CA LEU A 130 -11.73 -8.46 0.17
C LEU A 130 -12.02 -7.26 1.10
N ASP A 131 -12.26 -6.08 0.52
CA ASP A 131 -12.45 -4.82 1.25
C ASP A 131 -13.86 -4.21 1.03
N ILE A 132 -14.88 -5.02 0.70
CA ILE A 132 -16.28 -4.54 0.55
C ILE A 132 -16.97 -4.39 1.90
#